data_AF-A0A914YWP9-F1
#
_entry.id   AF-A0A914YWP9-F1
#
_cell.length_a   1.000
_cell.length_b   1.000
_cell.length_c   1.000
_cell.angle_alpha   90.00
_cell.angle_beta   90.00
_cell.angle_gamma   90.00
#
_symmetry.space_group_name_H-M   'P 1'
#
loop_
_entity.id
_entity.type
_entity.pdbx_description
1 polymer ?
#
loop_
_entity_poly.entity_id
_entity_poly.type
_entity_poly.pdbx_seq_one_letter_code
_entity_poly.pdbx_strand_id
1 'polypeptide(L)'
;MSLFYSRQISGEQRFVGFETNSKKLLVYQGNKDVPTTEYTKSMFVTQSTIRADLAPCGIALCSTEIMLQFADNCDYEIFDQVIHEILVNEDLHSQTVYVEILPESVMAFTASDYGSLLRAQRLLVHRWCYPLTYDRLPTRVFDNRIPLRYHRNHVYVPRNEEPPVNAEGTVLDRENDIANDVTLLDVTLGKNGCLKEEVVLRNVIAGDNFKVGKGTVIDGVVIGDKVTIGSNCKIRMKTIIGSGVNIPNGTVIGSNLVIMSTPSPDGNDDIVSHREPLGYYSWKLLDEKPNGHFWRKSQSFSRTRRERHVSSSRSSLQHSISIDQASASGNELPDCGPSDIPDINLDTEFYYNAFLKEICESMKDTFESENRSTADAINNLSVEINCSKLANGISPEDLSRGVFASFISLPPFKTTKQLALIKKLFIEWKPLWKKYYKNHDNKLQLCHAIEDGALENSTVRALMPQLFMCIFENFEDMEQVIISWFDSLPQDSIIRPDMAKFVEWLMEDEDEGDEDDDDEEDA
;
A
#
# COMPACT_ATOMS: atom_id res chain seq x y z
N MET A 1 -3.06 -5.62 -26.46
CA MET A 1 -1.67 -5.11 -26.47
C MET A 1 -0.68 -6.28 -26.43
N SER A 2 0.58 -6.11 -26.84
CA SER A 2 1.60 -7.17 -26.79
C SER A 2 2.84 -6.73 -26.01
N LEU A 3 3.19 -7.50 -24.99
CA LEU A 3 4.36 -7.28 -24.13
C LEU A 3 5.53 -8.13 -24.60
N PHE A 4 6.70 -7.52 -24.76
CA PHE A 4 7.89 -8.21 -25.24
C PHE A 4 8.79 -8.66 -24.07
N TYR A 5 9.19 -9.92 -24.12
CA TYR A 5 10.10 -10.54 -23.17
C TYR A 5 11.32 -11.13 -23.86
N SER A 6 12.43 -11.20 -23.14
CA SER A 6 13.66 -11.87 -23.56
C SER A 6 14.11 -12.85 -22.48
N ARG A 7 14.93 -13.84 -22.85
CA ARG A 7 15.48 -14.77 -21.86
C ARG A 7 16.42 -14.05 -20.90
N GLN A 8 16.19 -14.27 -19.63
CA GLN A 8 16.90 -13.61 -18.56
C GLN A 8 18.23 -14.33 -18.27
N ILE A 9 19.32 -13.56 -18.20
CA ILE A 9 20.65 -14.09 -17.86
C ILE A 9 20.93 -14.00 -16.35
N SER A 10 20.12 -13.30 -15.53
CA SER A 10 20.07 -13.50 -14.07
C SER A 10 18.93 -12.75 -13.34
N GLY A 11 18.35 -13.40 -12.32
CA GLY A 11 18.33 -12.90 -10.93
C GLY A 11 17.21 -11.97 -10.45
N GLU A 12 16.22 -11.66 -11.28
CA GLU A 12 14.98 -11.01 -10.82
C GLU A 12 13.89 -12.08 -10.81
N GLN A 13 13.38 -12.42 -9.63
CA GLN A 13 12.27 -13.35 -9.50
C GLN A 13 11.00 -12.65 -9.93
N ARG A 14 10.72 -12.72 -11.23
CA ARG A 14 9.42 -12.42 -11.82
C ARG A 14 9.03 -13.63 -12.63
N PHE A 15 7.78 -14.03 -12.52
CA PHE A 15 7.23 -15.04 -13.40
C PHE A 15 6.06 -14.47 -14.18
N VAL A 16 5.87 -15.01 -15.37
CA VAL A 16 4.81 -14.68 -16.28
C VAL A 16 4.13 -15.97 -16.71
N GLY A 17 2.81 -15.99 -16.68
CA GLY A 17 2.01 -17.10 -17.16
C GLY A 17 1.17 -16.68 -18.35
N PHE A 18 1.16 -17.51 -19.39
CA PHE A 18 0.42 -17.25 -20.62
C PHE A 18 -0.09 -18.56 -21.22
N GLU A 19 -1.13 -18.46 -22.05
CA GLU A 19 -1.67 -19.60 -22.78
C GLU A 19 -0.70 -20.06 -23.87
N THR A 20 -0.43 -21.36 -23.95
CA THR A 20 0.63 -21.91 -24.82
C THR A 20 0.39 -21.65 -26.30
N ASN A 21 -0.88 -21.68 -26.74
CA ASN A 21 -1.23 -21.57 -28.17
C ASN A 21 -1.45 -20.12 -28.62
N SER A 22 -2.22 -19.33 -27.87
CA SER A 22 -2.55 -17.95 -28.23
C SER A 22 -1.49 -16.95 -27.78
N LYS A 23 -0.62 -17.34 -26.84
CA LYS A 23 0.26 -16.45 -26.07
C LYS A 23 -0.47 -15.34 -25.30
N LYS A 24 -1.77 -15.49 -25.06
CA LYS A 24 -2.53 -14.58 -24.22
C LYS A 24 -1.98 -14.62 -22.80
N LEU A 25 -1.71 -13.46 -22.22
CA LEU A 25 -1.26 -13.29 -20.85
C LEU A 25 -2.39 -13.69 -19.89
N LEU A 26 -2.05 -14.52 -18.92
CA LEU A 26 -2.97 -15.01 -17.89
C LEU A 26 -2.54 -14.54 -16.50
N VAL A 27 -1.22 -14.55 -16.27
CA VAL A 27 -0.61 -14.28 -14.98
C VAL A 27 0.51 -13.26 -15.14
N TYR A 28 0.40 -12.15 -14.42
CA TYR A 28 1.38 -11.08 -14.39
C TYR A 28 1.79 -10.75 -12.95
N GLN A 29 3.06 -10.99 -12.60
CA GLN A 29 3.60 -10.55 -11.33
C GLN A 29 4.36 -9.21 -11.53
N GLY A 30 3.67 -8.10 -11.26
CA GLY A 30 4.28 -6.77 -11.33
C GLY A 30 5.21 -6.45 -10.15
N ASN A 31 4.90 -6.98 -8.96
CA ASN A 31 5.55 -6.60 -7.70
C ASN A 31 6.49 -7.70 -7.16
N LYS A 32 7.74 -7.32 -6.85
CA LYS A 32 8.82 -8.24 -6.45
C LYS A 32 8.76 -8.69 -4.98
N ASP A 33 7.95 -8.03 -4.15
CA ASP A 33 8.01 -8.18 -2.69
C ASP A 33 6.99 -9.17 -2.10
N VAL A 34 6.16 -9.82 -2.94
CA VAL A 34 5.19 -10.82 -2.47
C VAL A 34 5.71 -12.24 -2.75
N PRO A 35 6.03 -13.04 -1.69
CA PRO A 35 6.60 -14.38 -1.85
C PRO A 35 5.60 -15.42 -2.36
N THR A 36 4.30 -15.13 -2.27
CA THR A 36 3.20 -16.01 -2.65
C THR A 36 2.17 -15.25 -3.45
N THR A 37 1.70 -15.84 -4.54
CA THR A 37 0.66 -15.26 -5.40
C THR A 37 -0.47 -16.25 -5.56
N GLU A 38 -1.70 -15.78 -5.34
CA GLU A 38 -2.90 -16.58 -5.47
C GLU A 38 -3.46 -16.44 -6.87
N TYR A 39 -3.86 -17.56 -7.48
CA TYR A 39 -4.42 -17.60 -8.83
C TYR A 39 -5.71 -18.41 -8.86
N THR A 40 -6.67 -17.94 -9.64
CA THR A 40 -7.96 -18.60 -9.79
C THR A 40 -7.85 -19.80 -10.72
N LYS A 41 -8.51 -20.90 -10.37
CA LYS A 41 -8.55 -22.13 -11.19
C LYS A 41 -9.03 -21.90 -12.62
N SER A 42 -9.87 -20.89 -12.84
CA SER A 42 -10.36 -20.48 -14.17
C SER A 42 -9.23 -20.12 -15.15
N MET A 43 -8.09 -19.62 -14.64
CA MET A 43 -6.92 -19.27 -15.46
C MET A 43 -6.20 -20.49 -16.03
N PHE A 44 -6.46 -21.70 -15.50
CA PHE A 44 -5.80 -22.94 -15.89
C PHE A 44 -6.72 -23.91 -16.65
N VAL A 45 -7.88 -23.43 -17.12
CA VAL A 45 -8.80 -24.23 -17.95
C VAL A 45 -8.17 -24.58 -19.30
N THR A 46 -7.36 -23.67 -19.85
CA THR A 46 -6.60 -23.89 -21.08
C THR A 46 -5.14 -24.26 -20.81
N GLN A 47 -4.48 -24.86 -21.80
CA GLN A 47 -3.07 -25.22 -21.68
C GLN A 47 -2.23 -23.96 -21.49
N SER A 48 -1.66 -23.82 -20.30
CA SER A 48 -0.90 -22.65 -19.87
C SER A 48 0.55 -22.99 -19.62
N THR A 49 1.41 -21.98 -19.73
CA THR A 49 2.85 -22.08 -19.50
C THR A 49 3.27 -20.97 -18.56
N ILE A 50 3.92 -21.33 -17.45
CA ILE A 50 4.49 -20.39 -16.49
C ILE A 50 6.01 -20.39 -16.66
N ARG A 51 6.60 -19.20 -16.77
CA ARG A 51 8.05 -19.03 -16.95
C ARG A 51 8.59 -18.00 -15.97
N ALA A 52 9.69 -18.34 -15.32
CA ALA A 52 10.45 -17.47 -14.42
C ALA A 52 11.84 -17.10 -14.99
N ASP A 53 12.13 -17.51 -16.22
CA ASP A 53 13.39 -17.26 -16.93
C ASP A 53 13.26 -16.12 -17.95
N LEU A 54 12.19 -15.33 -17.87
CA LEU A 54 11.87 -14.25 -18.80
C LEU A 54 12.01 -12.89 -18.11
N ALA A 55 12.68 -11.95 -18.78
CA ALA A 55 12.78 -10.56 -18.35
C ALA A 55 12.00 -9.64 -19.30
N PRO A 56 11.29 -8.63 -18.78
CA PRO A 56 10.58 -7.67 -19.62
C PRO A 56 11.59 -6.81 -20.40
N CYS A 57 11.32 -6.60 -21.69
CA CYS A 57 12.16 -5.78 -22.56
C CYS A 57 11.89 -4.28 -22.43
N GLY A 58 10.90 -3.87 -21.63
CA GLY A 58 10.43 -2.48 -21.54
C GLY A 58 9.77 -1.96 -22.82
N ILE A 59 9.41 -2.87 -23.74
CA ILE A 59 8.77 -2.56 -25.02
C ILE A 59 7.39 -3.22 -25.00
N ALA A 60 6.36 -2.42 -25.24
CA ALA A 60 4.99 -2.86 -25.43
C ALA A 60 4.44 -2.27 -26.73
N LEU A 61 3.77 -3.09 -27.54
CA LEU A 61 3.01 -2.64 -28.70
C LEU A 61 1.54 -2.56 -28.31
N CYS A 62 1.02 -1.34 -28.31
CA CYS A 62 -0.32 -1.05 -27.83
C CYS A 62 -1.24 -0.60 -28.97
N SER A 63 -2.53 -0.93 -28.85
CA SER A 63 -3.58 -0.27 -29.61
C SER A 63 -3.78 1.16 -29.08
N THR A 64 -4.38 2.03 -29.88
CA THR A 64 -4.78 3.38 -29.45
C THR A 64 -5.74 3.36 -28.26
N GLU A 65 -6.48 2.27 -28.07
CA GLU A 65 -7.40 2.09 -26.93
C GLU A 65 -6.71 2.14 -25.57
N ILE A 66 -5.43 1.76 -25.47
CA ILE A 66 -4.70 1.82 -24.20
C ILE A 66 -4.52 3.27 -23.74
N MET A 67 -4.45 4.23 -24.66
CA MET A 67 -4.40 5.64 -24.30
C MET A 67 -5.73 6.13 -23.71
N LEU A 68 -6.86 5.55 -24.12
CA LEU A 68 -8.17 5.86 -23.55
C LEU A 68 -8.26 5.35 -22.10
N GLN A 69 -7.71 4.17 -21.82
CA GLN A 69 -7.67 3.64 -20.45
C GLN A 69 -6.96 4.57 -19.46
N PHE A 70 -5.88 5.23 -19.89
CA PHE A 70 -5.19 6.25 -19.07
C PHE A 70 -5.97 7.58 -18.99
N ALA A 71 -6.78 7.90 -20.00
CA ALA A 71 -7.57 9.13 -20.00
C ALA A 71 -8.81 9.01 -19.10
N ASP A 72 -9.45 7.84 -19.10
CA ASP A 72 -10.68 7.56 -18.36
C ASP A 72 -10.40 7.25 -16.88
N ASN A 73 -9.24 6.65 -16.57
CA ASN A 73 -8.85 6.27 -15.22
C ASN A 73 -7.67 7.12 -14.73
N CYS A 74 -8.00 8.19 -14.00
CA CYS A 74 -7.01 9.13 -13.44
C CYS A 74 -6.10 8.52 -12.36
N ASP A 75 -6.42 7.33 -11.86
CA ASP A 75 -5.72 6.68 -10.74
C ASP A 75 -4.49 5.86 -11.19
N TYR A 76 -4.30 5.65 -12.49
CA TYR A 76 -3.18 4.87 -13.01
C TYR A 76 -1.91 5.72 -13.10
N GLU A 77 -0.92 5.40 -12.27
CA GLU A 77 0.40 6.05 -12.25
C GLU A 77 1.45 5.27 -13.04
N ILE A 78 1.35 3.94 -13.09
CA ILE A 78 2.34 3.08 -13.75
C ILE A 78 1.68 2.10 -14.73
N PHE A 79 2.41 1.78 -15.80
CA PHE A 79 1.94 0.87 -16.85
C PHE A 79 1.52 -0.52 -16.33
N ASP A 80 2.17 -1.00 -15.27
CA ASP A 80 1.85 -2.28 -14.63
C ASP A 80 0.43 -2.33 -14.05
N GLN A 81 -0.11 -1.19 -13.58
CA GLN A 81 -1.48 -1.10 -13.05
C GLN A 81 -2.50 -1.30 -14.16
N VAL A 82 -2.26 -0.73 -15.34
CA VAL A 82 -3.13 -0.93 -16.53
C VAL A 82 -3.13 -2.39 -16.97
N ILE A 83 -1.97 -3.06 -16.96
CA ILE A 83 -1.89 -4.49 -17.27
C ILE A 83 -2.72 -5.30 -16.27
N HIS A 84 -2.57 -4.99 -14.97
CA HIS A 84 -3.31 -5.68 -13.92
C HIS A 84 -4.82 -5.47 -14.06
N GLU A 85 -5.27 -4.25 -14.33
CA GLU A 85 -6.69 -3.94 -14.54
C GLU A 85 -7.29 -4.75 -15.70
N ILE A 86 -6.61 -4.76 -16.85
CA ILE A 86 -7.09 -5.48 -18.04
C ILE A 86 -7.21 -6.99 -17.74
N LEU A 87 -6.32 -7.55 -16.93
CA LEU A 87 -6.36 -8.96 -16.55
C LEU A 87 -7.46 -9.28 -15.54
N VAL A 88 -7.75 -8.38 -14.59
CA VAL A 88 -8.81 -8.60 -13.58
C VAL A 88 -10.19 -8.39 -14.19
N ASN A 89 -10.35 -7.37 -15.02
CA ASN A 89 -11.63 -6.94 -15.59
C ASN A 89 -11.74 -7.26 -17.08
N GLU A 90 -11.26 -8.46 -17.47
CA GLU A 90 -11.29 -8.90 -18.88
C GLU A 90 -12.73 -8.92 -19.42
N ASP A 91 -13.67 -9.44 -18.63
CA ASP A 91 -15.09 -9.57 -19.00
C ASP A 91 -15.75 -8.22 -19.29
N LEU A 92 -15.32 -7.16 -18.60
CA LEU A 92 -15.89 -5.82 -18.76
C LEU A 92 -15.29 -5.08 -19.96
N HIS A 93 -13.97 -5.19 -20.14
CA HIS A 93 -13.25 -4.36 -21.10
C HIS A 93 -13.10 -5.02 -22.48
N SER A 94 -13.32 -6.33 -22.60
CA SER A 94 -13.05 -7.09 -23.85
C SER A 94 -11.64 -6.85 -24.41
N GLN A 95 -10.69 -6.49 -23.55
CA GLN A 95 -9.30 -6.19 -23.91
C GLN A 95 -8.40 -7.33 -23.47
N THR A 96 -7.44 -7.66 -24.33
CA THR A 96 -6.51 -8.78 -24.08
C THR A 96 -5.06 -8.32 -24.19
N VAL A 97 -4.23 -8.91 -23.32
CA VAL A 97 -2.78 -8.72 -23.30
C VAL A 97 -2.12 -9.99 -23.83
N TYR A 98 -1.14 -9.84 -24.71
CA TYR A 98 -0.38 -10.94 -25.30
C TYR A 98 1.09 -10.86 -24.88
N VAL A 99 1.76 -12.00 -24.85
CA VAL A 99 3.17 -12.14 -24.52
C VAL A 99 3.94 -12.55 -25.78
N GLU A 100 4.93 -11.76 -26.18
CA GLU A 100 5.84 -12.13 -27.26
C GLU A 100 7.26 -12.35 -26.72
N ILE A 101 7.82 -13.52 -27.03
CA ILE A 101 9.14 -13.92 -26.53
C ILE A 101 10.13 -13.81 -27.68
N LEU A 102 11.13 -12.95 -27.51
CA LEU A 102 12.16 -12.76 -28.51
C LEU A 102 13.02 -14.03 -28.71
N PRO A 103 13.52 -14.29 -29.93
CA PRO A 103 14.42 -15.40 -30.19
C PRO A 103 15.69 -15.32 -29.33
N GLU A 104 16.29 -16.48 -29.01
CA GLU A 104 17.50 -16.54 -28.17
C GLU A 104 18.69 -15.76 -28.76
N SER A 105 18.72 -15.57 -30.08
CA SER A 105 19.74 -14.79 -30.76
C SER A 105 19.58 -13.27 -30.58
N VAL A 106 18.41 -12.81 -30.12
CA VAL A 106 18.10 -11.38 -29.96
C VAL A 106 18.12 -11.05 -28.48
N MET A 107 19.16 -10.33 -28.06
CA MET A 107 19.20 -9.79 -26.72
C MET A 107 18.44 -8.47 -26.64
N ALA A 108 17.55 -8.37 -25.66
CA ALA A 108 16.91 -7.12 -25.26
C ALA A 108 17.11 -6.93 -23.76
N PHE A 109 17.32 -5.70 -23.33
CA PHE A 109 17.59 -5.38 -21.93
C PHE A 109 17.16 -3.94 -21.63
N THR A 110 16.51 -3.73 -20.48
CA THR A 110 16.12 -2.41 -20.00
C THR A 110 16.87 -2.11 -18.72
N ALA A 111 17.48 -0.92 -18.64
CA ALA A 111 18.05 -0.41 -17.40
C ALA A 111 17.02 0.45 -16.68
N SER A 112 16.69 0.10 -15.44
CA SER A 112 15.76 0.85 -14.57
C SER A 112 16.39 1.30 -13.25
N ASP A 113 17.63 0.89 -12.99
CA ASP A 113 18.40 1.21 -11.79
C ASP A 113 19.91 1.14 -12.08
N TYR A 114 20.75 1.48 -11.09
CA TYR A 114 22.21 1.52 -11.26
C TYR A 114 22.83 0.13 -11.47
N GLY A 115 22.29 -0.90 -10.82
CA GLY A 115 22.74 -2.28 -11.03
C GLY A 115 22.48 -2.77 -12.46
N SER A 116 21.29 -2.50 -12.99
CA SER A 116 20.93 -2.80 -14.37
C SER A 116 21.67 -1.92 -15.37
N LEU A 117 22.00 -0.67 -15.02
CA LEU A 117 22.83 0.21 -15.86
C LEU A 117 24.24 -0.37 -16.10
N LEU A 118 24.94 -0.78 -15.05
CA LEU A 118 26.26 -1.44 -15.18
C LEU A 118 26.17 -2.75 -15.96
N ARG A 119 25.06 -3.47 -15.79
CA ARG A 119 24.80 -4.67 -16.60
C ARG A 119 24.63 -4.33 -18.08
N ALA A 120 23.82 -3.32 -18.41
CA ALA A 120 23.60 -2.86 -19.77
C ALA A 120 24.92 -2.46 -20.44
N GLN A 121 25.79 -1.76 -19.72
CA GLN A 121 27.14 -1.42 -20.17
C GLN A 121 27.91 -2.68 -20.58
N ARG A 122 28.01 -3.69 -19.71
CA ARG A 122 28.74 -4.93 -20.01
C ARG A 122 28.17 -5.64 -21.23
N LEU A 123 26.85 -5.71 -21.36
CA LEU A 123 26.19 -6.32 -22.53
C LEU A 123 26.57 -5.58 -23.83
N LEU A 124 26.60 -4.25 -23.81
CA LEU A 124 26.99 -3.44 -24.97
C LEU A 124 28.49 -3.55 -25.31
N VAL A 125 29.35 -3.44 -24.31
CA VAL A 125 30.82 -3.53 -24.45
C VAL A 125 31.23 -4.88 -25.03
N HIS A 126 30.68 -5.97 -24.48
CA HIS A 126 30.97 -7.34 -24.92
C HIS A 126 30.18 -7.76 -26.17
N ARG A 127 29.47 -6.83 -26.83
CA ARG A 127 28.76 -7.01 -28.11
C ARG A 127 27.60 -8.01 -28.07
N TRP A 128 27.00 -8.24 -26.91
CA TRP A 128 25.80 -9.09 -26.81
C TRP A 128 24.60 -8.49 -27.56
N CYS A 129 24.59 -7.17 -27.77
CA CYS A 129 23.52 -6.45 -28.47
C CYS A 129 23.78 -6.24 -29.97
N TYR A 130 24.62 -7.06 -30.62
CA TYR A 130 24.92 -6.91 -32.05
C TYR A 130 23.65 -6.84 -32.92
N PRO A 131 23.54 -5.92 -33.90
CA PRO A 131 24.58 -5.04 -34.44
C PRO A 131 24.79 -3.71 -33.69
N LEU A 132 24.08 -3.48 -32.58
CA LEU A 132 24.24 -2.28 -31.76
C LEU A 132 25.51 -2.38 -30.90
N THR A 133 26.60 -1.83 -31.40
CA THR A 133 27.92 -1.80 -30.74
C THR A 133 28.53 -0.41 -30.79
N TYR A 134 29.42 -0.09 -29.84
CA TYR A 134 30.06 1.24 -29.73
C TYR A 134 30.77 1.72 -31.02
N ASP A 135 31.34 0.81 -31.80
CA ASP A 135 32.00 1.10 -33.07
C ASP A 135 31.04 1.33 -34.25
N ARG A 136 29.75 1.00 -34.09
CA ARG A 136 28.72 1.09 -35.13
C ARG A 136 27.56 2.01 -34.77
N LEU A 137 27.64 2.73 -33.65
CA LEU A 137 26.61 3.67 -33.23
C LEU A 137 26.47 4.81 -34.27
N PRO A 138 25.23 5.20 -34.65
CA PRO A 138 25.02 6.28 -35.59
C PRO A 138 25.54 7.61 -35.02
N THR A 139 26.58 8.18 -35.64
CA THR A 139 27.20 9.45 -35.24
C THR A 139 26.28 10.66 -35.34
N ARG A 140 25.17 10.58 -36.09
CA ARG A 140 24.20 11.67 -36.24
C ARG A 140 23.23 11.82 -35.06
N VAL A 141 23.05 10.78 -34.25
CA VAL A 141 22.09 10.79 -33.12
C VAL A 141 22.77 11.25 -31.83
N PHE A 142 24.08 11.03 -31.70
CA PHE A 142 24.86 11.36 -30.52
C PHE A 142 25.90 12.42 -30.87
N ASP A 143 25.49 13.67 -30.75
CA ASP A 143 26.30 14.89 -30.62
C ASP A 143 27.75 14.78 -31.14
N ASN A 144 27.91 14.86 -32.47
CA ASN A 144 29.20 14.88 -33.18
C ASN A 144 30.26 13.88 -32.66
N ARG A 145 29.87 12.72 -32.10
CA ARG A 145 30.82 11.77 -31.51
C ARG A 145 31.77 11.24 -32.58
N ILE A 146 33.06 11.10 -32.22
CA ILE A 146 34.07 10.53 -33.11
C ILE A 146 33.77 9.04 -33.14
N PRO A 147 33.75 8.39 -34.31
CA PRO A 147 33.58 6.94 -34.37
C PRO A 147 34.68 6.25 -33.56
N LEU A 148 34.28 5.41 -32.63
CA LEU A 148 35.19 4.61 -31.81
C LEU A 148 35.73 3.43 -32.64
N ARG A 149 37.01 3.12 -32.48
CA ARG A 149 37.64 1.93 -33.06
C ARG A 149 37.56 0.79 -32.06
N TYR A 150 37.22 -0.39 -32.56
CA TYR A 150 37.26 -1.61 -31.79
C TYR A 150 38.65 -2.24 -31.82
N HIS A 151 39.16 -2.59 -30.64
CA HIS A 151 40.41 -3.30 -30.43
C HIS A 151 40.15 -4.66 -29.75
N ARG A 152 41.19 -5.49 -29.64
CA ARG A 152 41.13 -6.76 -28.90
C ARG A 152 40.71 -6.51 -27.44
N ASN A 153 40.23 -7.55 -26.77
CA ASN A 153 39.74 -7.51 -25.38
C ASN A 153 38.56 -6.54 -25.18
N HIS A 154 37.75 -6.30 -26.22
CA HIS A 154 36.58 -5.43 -26.14
C HIS A 154 36.88 -3.99 -25.72
N VAL A 155 38.00 -3.45 -26.20
CA VAL A 155 38.42 -2.06 -25.95
C VAL A 155 37.97 -1.16 -27.10
N TYR A 156 37.35 -0.04 -26.77
CA TYR A 156 36.84 0.96 -27.71
C TYR A 156 37.50 2.31 -27.44
N VAL A 157 38.24 2.84 -28.42
CA VAL A 157 38.97 4.12 -28.29
C VAL A 157 38.73 5.06 -29.47
N PRO A 158 38.86 6.38 -29.26
CA PRO A 158 38.81 7.35 -30.35
C PRO A 158 39.88 7.07 -31.43
N ARG A 159 39.63 7.53 -32.65
CA ARG A 159 40.55 7.29 -33.79
C ARG A 159 41.95 7.88 -33.60
N ASN A 160 42.10 8.90 -32.77
CA ASN A 160 43.36 9.62 -32.57
C ASN A 160 44.10 9.21 -31.29
N GLU A 161 43.59 8.21 -30.56
CA GLU A 161 44.14 7.79 -29.27
C GLU A 161 44.55 6.30 -29.34
N GLU A 162 45.51 5.93 -28.50
CA GLU A 162 45.98 4.55 -28.34
C GLU A 162 45.23 3.85 -27.20
N PRO A 163 44.95 2.54 -27.31
CA PRO A 163 44.33 1.80 -26.24
C PRO A 163 45.27 1.68 -25.02
N PRO A 164 44.76 1.77 -23.78
CA PRO A 164 45.55 1.53 -22.59
C PRO A 164 46.12 0.11 -22.55
N VAL A 165 47.29 -0.06 -21.94
CA VAL A 165 48.02 -1.34 -21.92
C VAL A 165 47.23 -2.43 -21.20
N ASN A 166 46.64 -2.12 -20.04
CA ASN A 166 45.92 -3.06 -19.18
C ASN A 166 44.41 -2.76 -19.17
N ALA A 167 43.78 -2.85 -20.34
CA ALA A 167 42.34 -2.63 -20.50
C ALA A 167 41.63 -3.87 -21.07
N GLU A 168 40.51 -4.23 -20.46
CA GLU A 168 39.54 -5.21 -20.94
C GLU A 168 38.13 -4.65 -20.76
N GLY A 169 37.27 -4.86 -21.76
CA GLY A 169 35.88 -4.39 -21.72
C GLY A 169 35.78 -2.87 -21.46
N THR A 170 36.65 -2.08 -22.07
CA THR A 170 36.78 -0.65 -21.75
C THR A 170 36.33 0.24 -22.90
N VAL A 171 35.58 1.30 -22.59
CA VAL A 171 35.16 2.34 -23.54
C VAL A 171 35.73 3.67 -23.10
N LEU A 172 36.48 4.32 -23.99
CA LEU A 172 37.04 5.65 -23.76
C LEU A 172 36.37 6.65 -24.71
N ASP A 173 35.87 7.76 -24.15
CA ASP A 173 35.60 8.96 -24.93
C ASP A 173 36.90 9.79 -25.10
N ARG A 174 36.81 11.00 -25.65
CA ARG A 174 37.99 11.81 -26.04
C ARG A 174 38.73 12.44 -24.87
N GLU A 175 39.99 12.79 -25.15
CA GLU A 175 40.82 13.67 -24.31
C GLU A 175 41.10 13.09 -22.93
N ASN A 176 41.15 11.77 -22.81
CA ASN A 176 41.48 11.10 -21.57
C ASN A 176 43.01 11.00 -21.37
N ASP A 177 43.50 11.51 -20.24
CA ASP A 177 44.89 11.40 -19.80
C ASP A 177 45.03 10.20 -18.85
N ILE A 178 45.52 9.07 -19.36
CA ILE A 178 45.61 7.80 -18.63
C ILE A 178 47.08 7.41 -18.46
N ALA A 179 47.53 7.26 -17.21
CA ALA A 179 48.87 6.78 -16.91
C ALA A 179 49.08 5.32 -17.37
N ASN A 180 50.32 4.94 -17.65
CA ASN A 180 50.66 3.61 -18.19
C ASN A 180 50.35 2.45 -17.22
N ASP A 181 50.42 2.69 -15.91
CA ASP A 181 50.21 1.68 -14.87
C ASP A 181 48.78 1.74 -14.29
N VAL A 182 47.79 1.77 -15.18
CA VAL A 182 46.37 1.79 -14.83
C VAL A 182 45.71 0.52 -15.31
N THR A 183 44.88 -0.09 -14.45
CA THR A 183 44.11 -1.30 -14.79
C THR A 183 42.63 -0.97 -14.95
N LEU A 184 42.07 -1.26 -16.12
CA LEU A 184 40.67 -0.99 -16.48
C LEU A 184 39.96 -2.30 -16.85
N LEU A 185 38.91 -2.66 -16.12
CA LEU A 185 38.11 -3.87 -16.35
C LEU A 185 36.62 -3.54 -16.38
N ASP A 186 35.95 -3.72 -17.51
CA ASP A 186 34.52 -3.38 -17.67
C ASP A 186 34.22 -1.90 -17.32
N VAL A 187 34.97 -0.96 -17.91
CA VAL A 187 34.92 0.47 -17.55
C VAL A 187 34.46 1.33 -18.73
N THR A 188 33.61 2.31 -18.47
CA THR A 188 33.25 3.35 -19.44
C THR A 188 33.66 4.71 -18.89
N LEU A 189 34.53 5.41 -19.61
CA LEU A 189 35.03 6.74 -19.23
C LEU A 189 34.49 7.80 -20.19
N GLY A 190 33.92 8.87 -19.62
CA GLY A 190 33.53 10.07 -20.35
C GLY A 190 34.73 10.88 -20.87
N LYS A 191 34.48 12.13 -21.24
CA LYS A 191 35.47 13.02 -21.85
C LYS A 191 36.37 13.67 -20.81
N ASN A 192 37.61 14.01 -21.20
CA ASN A 192 38.52 14.84 -20.40
C ASN A 192 38.80 14.28 -18.99
N GLY A 193 38.88 12.96 -18.88
CA GLY A 193 39.22 12.26 -17.65
C GLY A 193 40.72 12.22 -17.40
N CYS A 194 41.13 12.22 -16.13
CA CYS A 194 42.54 12.07 -15.75
C CYS A 194 42.70 10.93 -14.73
N LEU A 195 43.48 9.91 -15.10
CA LEU A 195 43.80 8.75 -14.27
C LEU A 195 45.30 8.72 -13.99
N LYS A 196 45.67 8.84 -12.71
CA LYS A 196 47.06 8.77 -12.25
C LYS A 196 47.56 7.33 -12.11
N GLU A 197 48.83 7.17 -11.75
CA GLU A 197 49.50 5.87 -11.66
C GLU A 197 48.84 4.94 -10.63
N GLU A 198 48.98 3.63 -10.81
CA GLU A 198 48.52 2.59 -9.86
C GLU A 198 46.99 2.63 -9.60
N VAL A 199 46.20 3.22 -10.50
CA VAL A 199 44.73 3.25 -10.39
C VAL A 199 44.12 1.95 -10.92
N VAL A 200 43.14 1.43 -10.18
CA VAL A 200 42.40 0.22 -10.56
C VAL A 200 40.90 0.51 -10.60
N LEU A 201 40.31 0.43 -11.79
CA LEU A 201 38.87 0.60 -12.00
C LEU A 201 38.24 -0.71 -12.49
N ARG A 202 37.20 -1.17 -11.80
CA ARG A 202 36.46 -2.40 -12.14
C ARG A 202 34.97 -2.14 -12.16
N ASN A 203 34.29 -2.46 -13.26
CA ASN A 203 32.85 -2.28 -13.39
C ASN A 203 32.40 -0.85 -13.01
N VAL A 204 33.02 0.14 -13.65
CA VAL A 204 32.82 1.57 -13.35
C VAL A 204 32.27 2.31 -14.56
N ILE A 205 31.30 3.19 -14.33
CA ILE A 205 30.90 4.23 -15.30
C ILE A 205 31.32 5.57 -14.73
N ALA A 206 32.14 6.31 -15.46
CA ALA A 206 32.52 7.67 -15.13
C ALA A 206 32.00 8.65 -16.18
N GLY A 207 31.38 9.74 -15.71
CA GLY A 207 30.94 10.87 -16.53
C GLY A 207 32.11 11.69 -17.07
N ASP A 208 31.85 12.95 -17.44
CA ASP A 208 32.84 13.84 -18.05
C ASP A 208 33.65 14.60 -16.98
N ASN A 209 34.90 14.98 -17.31
CA ASN A 209 35.79 15.81 -16.49
C ASN A 209 36.12 15.23 -15.10
N PHE A 210 36.24 13.91 -15.00
CA PHE A 210 36.60 13.24 -13.75
C PHE A 210 38.12 13.20 -13.54
N LYS A 211 38.57 13.17 -12.28
CA LYS A 211 39.99 13.04 -11.92
C LYS A 211 40.14 11.99 -10.83
N VAL A 212 41.06 11.04 -11.00
CA VAL A 212 41.37 10.01 -10.00
C VAL A 212 42.86 10.04 -9.67
N GLY A 213 43.16 10.25 -8.39
CA GLY A 213 44.51 10.31 -7.84
C GLY A 213 45.19 8.94 -7.76
N LYS A 214 46.50 8.97 -7.52
CA LYS A 214 47.39 7.80 -7.53
C LYS A 214 46.95 6.73 -6.53
N GLY A 215 47.08 5.45 -6.89
CA GLY A 215 46.89 4.32 -5.98
C GLY A 215 45.44 4.10 -5.52
N THR A 216 44.47 4.66 -6.24
CA THR A 216 43.05 4.58 -5.90
C THR A 216 42.37 3.36 -6.54
N VAL A 217 41.53 2.68 -5.77
CA VAL A 217 40.81 1.46 -6.20
C VAL A 217 39.30 1.71 -6.13
N ILE A 218 38.61 1.47 -7.25
CA ILE A 218 37.17 1.66 -7.42
C ILE A 218 36.58 0.41 -8.06
N ASP A 219 35.56 -0.16 -7.43
CA ASP A 219 34.91 -1.40 -7.90
C ASP A 219 33.39 -1.26 -7.83
N GLY A 220 32.68 -1.41 -8.95
CA GLY A 220 31.21 -1.43 -9.01
C GLY A 220 30.57 -0.10 -8.63
N VAL A 221 30.98 0.99 -9.26
CA VAL A 221 30.61 2.37 -8.89
C VAL A 221 30.16 3.17 -10.12
N VAL A 222 29.19 4.06 -9.92
CA VAL A 222 28.80 5.06 -10.92
C VAL A 222 29.26 6.45 -10.46
N ILE A 223 30.03 7.13 -11.29
CA ILE A 223 30.67 8.43 -11.02
C ILE A 223 30.08 9.47 -11.98
N GLY A 224 29.53 10.55 -11.41
CA GLY A 224 28.99 11.68 -12.17
C GLY A 224 30.07 12.59 -12.76
N ASP A 225 29.63 13.71 -13.33
CA ASP A 225 30.52 14.66 -14.01
C ASP A 225 31.30 15.53 -13.02
N LYS A 226 32.48 16.01 -13.42
CA LYS A 226 33.32 16.95 -12.65
C LYS A 226 33.69 16.43 -11.24
N VAL A 227 33.80 15.11 -11.09
CA VAL A 227 34.18 14.48 -9.83
C VAL A 227 35.70 14.43 -9.68
N THR A 228 36.21 14.79 -8.51
CA THR A 228 37.63 14.62 -8.17
C THR A 228 37.77 13.62 -7.04
N ILE A 229 38.56 12.58 -7.25
CA ILE A 229 38.87 11.54 -6.27
C ILE A 229 40.36 11.62 -5.99
N GLY A 230 40.71 11.81 -4.72
CA GLY A 230 42.08 11.91 -4.25
C GLY A 230 42.89 10.62 -4.40
N SER A 231 44.15 10.68 -3.98
CA SER A 231 45.07 9.55 -3.98
C SER A 231 44.81 8.59 -2.83
N ASN A 232 45.14 7.30 -3.02
CA ASN A 232 45.00 6.22 -2.04
C ASN A 232 43.57 6.01 -1.50
N CYS A 233 42.57 6.29 -2.32
CA CYS A 233 41.16 6.08 -1.96
C CYS A 233 40.71 4.65 -2.25
N LYS A 234 39.76 4.14 -1.47
CA LYS A 234 39.11 2.83 -1.71
C LYS A 234 37.61 3.00 -1.71
N ILE A 235 36.97 2.78 -2.85
CA ILE A 235 35.54 2.96 -3.03
C ILE A 235 34.94 1.60 -3.38
N ARG A 236 34.06 1.09 -2.49
CA ARG A 236 33.47 -0.23 -2.64
C ARG A 236 32.23 -0.24 -3.53
N MET A 237 31.86 -1.44 -3.93
CA MET A 237 30.71 -1.74 -4.78
C MET A 237 29.40 -1.17 -4.27
N LYS A 238 28.50 -0.91 -5.22
CA LYS A 238 27.17 -0.36 -5.00
C LYS A 238 27.19 1.08 -4.49
N THR A 239 28.19 1.85 -4.91
CA THR A 239 28.33 3.27 -4.54
C THR A 239 27.98 4.15 -5.74
N ILE A 240 27.31 5.27 -5.46
CA ILE A 240 26.97 6.29 -6.46
C ILE A 240 27.63 7.59 -6.03
N ILE A 241 28.36 8.24 -6.93
CA ILE A 241 29.02 9.52 -6.68
C ILE A 241 28.38 10.55 -7.61
N GLY A 242 27.67 11.50 -7.03
CA GLY A 242 27.04 12.59 -7.75
C GLY A 242 28.05 13.56 -8.37
N SER A 243 27.58 14.37 -9.31
CA SER A 243 28.41 15.33 -10.03
C SER A 243 28.98 16.42 -9.10
N GLY A 244 30.19 16.86 -9.39
CA GLY A 244 30.88 17.94 -8.65
C GLY A 244 31.39 17.55 -7.26
N VAL A 245 31.36 16.26 -6.91
CA VAL A 245 31.87 15.77 -5.62
C VAL A 245 33.42 15.78 -5.63
N ASN A 246 34.01 16.17 -4.50
CA ASN A 246 35.44 16.06 -4.26
C ASN A 246 35.70 15.12 -3.06
N ILE A 247 36.31 13.97 -3.32
CA ILE A 247 36.71 12.99 -2.31
C ILE A 247 38.21 13.18 -2.03
N PRO A 248 38.63 13.50 -0.80
CA PRO A 248 40.03 13.76 -0.50
C PRO A 248 40.84 12.47 -0.38
N ASN A 249 42.16 12.64 -0.29
CA ASN A 249 43.12 11.54 -0.24
C ASN A 249 42.90 10.60 0.96
N GLY A 250 43.15 9.31 0.78
CA GLY A 250 43.10 8.29 1.83
C GLY A 250 41.68 7.92 2.28
N THR A 251 40.64 8.36 1.58
CA THR A 251 39.24 8.13 1.97
C THR A 251 38.82 6.70 1.64
N VAL A 252 38.13 6.05 2.58
CA VAL A 252 37.51 4.73 2.38
C VAL A 252 36.00 4.87 2.41
N ILE A 253 35.34 4.53 1.31
CA ILE A 253 33.89 4.58 1.16
C ILE A 253 33.33 3.16 1.16
N GLY A 254 32.37 2.92 2.04
CA GLY A 254 31.66 1.65 2.18
C GLY A 254 30.74 1.34 1.00
N SER A 255 30.09 0.18 1.05
CA SER A 255 29.12 -0.24 0.03
C SER A 255 27.73 0.34 0.29
N ASN A 256 26.90 0.44 -0.76
CA ASN A 256 25.50 0.92 -0.71
C ASN A 256 25.35 2.38 -0.25
N LEU A 257 26.28 3.25 -0.66
CA LEU A 257 26.25 4.68 -0.31
C LEU A 257 26.02 5.55 -1.54
N VAL A 258 25.31 6.65 -1.34
CA VAL A 258 25.23 7.73 -2.33
C VAL A 258 26.00 8.92 -1.79
N ILE A 259 26.93 9.45 -2.58
CA ILE A 259 27.78 10.57 -2.21
C ILE A 259 27.37 11.77 -3.05
N MET A 260 27.01 12.87 -2.40
CA MET A 260 26.52 14.07 -3.06
C MET A 260 27.26 15.31 -2.54
N SER A 261 27.28 16.36 -3.37
CA SER A 261 27.83 17.67 -3.00
C SER A 261 26.85 18.49 -2.14
N THR A 262 25.56 18.14 -2.16
CA THR A 262 24.47 18.78 -1.42
C THR A 262 23.85 17.82 -0.42
N PRO A 263 23.20 18.31 0.66
CA PRO A 263 22.37 17.48 1.51
C PRO A 263 21.18 16.91 0.73
N SER A 264 20.54 15.88 1.29
CA SER A 264 19.30 15.34 0.75
C SER A 264 18.23 16.43 0.63
N PRO A 265 17.38 16.42 -0.41
CA PRO A 265 16.27 17.37 -0.52
C PRO A 265 15.37 17.32 0.72
N ASP A 266 14.96 18.49 1.23
CA ASP A 266 14.05 18.60 2.36
C ASP A 266 12.69 17.94 2.04
N GLY A 267 12.16 17.14 2.96
CA GLY A 267 10.86 16.46 2.84
C GLY A 267 10.92 14.97 2.47
N ASN A 268 12.06 14.32 2.66
CA ASN A 268 12.20 12.86 2.46
C ASN A 268 12.77 12.20 3.73
N ASP A 269 11.87 11.88 4.67
CA ASP A 269 12.22 11.39 6.01
C ASP A 269 12.94 10.02 6.00
N ASP A 270 12.91 9.31 4.86
CA ASP A 270 13.53 7.99 4.69
C ASP A 270 15.03 8.05 4.37
N ILE A 271 15.61 9.23 4.18
CA ILE A 271 17.03 9.41 3.81
C ILE A 271 17.80 10.06 4.96
N VAL A 272 18.76 9.32 5.51
CA VAL A 272 19.77 9.86 6.41
C VAL A 272 20.88 10.49 5.60
N SER A 273 21.00 11.82 5.68
CA SER A 273 22.11 12.58 5.10
C SER A 273 23.13 12.92 6.18
N HIS A 274 24.29 12.27 6.15
CA HIS A 274 25.41 12.58 7.03
C HIS A 274 26.40 13.52 6.32
N ARG A 275 26.74 14.64 6.96
CA ARG A 275 27.77 15.54 6.46
C ARG A 275 29.13 14.99 6.85
N GLU A 276 29.91 14.56 5.88
CA GLU A 276 31.27 14.11 6.16
C GLU A 276 32.17 15.30 6.54
N PRO A 277 33.15 15.11 7.43
CA PRO A 277 34.10 16.16 7.84
C PRO A 277 34.84 16.81 6.66
N LEU A 278 34.84 16.12 5.53
CA LEU A 278 35.60 16.38 4.33
C LEU A 278 34.80 17.15 3.27
N GLY A 279 33.60 17.63 3.59
CA GLY A 279 32.86 18.62 2.79
C GLY A 279 31.87 18.04 1.78
N TYR A 280 31.64 16.74 1.77
CA TYR A 280 30.59 16.07 0.99
C TYR A 280 29.54 15.42 1.91
N TYR A 281 28.42 15.00 1.33
CA TYR A 281 27.32 14.35 2.04
C TYR A 281 27.23 12.88 1.65
N SER A 282 27.08 12.01 2.63
CA SER A 282 26.78 10.59 2.44
C SER A 282 25.30 10.36 2.75
N TRP A 283 24.57 9.81 1.78
CA TRP A 283 23.15 9.48 1.93
C TRP A 283 22.97 7.98 2.06
N LYS A 284 22.13 7.58 3.01
CA LYS A 284 21.75 6.21 3.28
C LYS A 284 20.25 6.14 3.57
N LEU A 285 19.57 5.09 3.11
CA LEU A 285 18.17 4.84 3.44
C LEU A 285 18.03 4.36 4.90
N LEU A 286 16.98 4.82 5.58
CA LEU A 286 16.59 4.40 6.94
C LEU A 286 16.00 2.99 6.97
N ASP A 287 15.34 2.56 5.90
CA ASP A 287 14.67 1.26 5.83
C ASP A 287 15.67 0.10 5.94
N GLU A 288 15.74 -0.51 7.12
CA GLU A 288 16.47 -1.75 7.41
C GLU A 288 15.83 -3.00 6.76
N LYS A 289 15.10 -2.85 5.65
CA LYS A 289 14.71 -4.00 4.83
C LYS A 289 15.95 -4.48 4.09
N PRO A 290 16.23 -5.80 4.02
CA PRO A 290 17.44 -6.35 3.39
C PRO A 290 17.62 -5.95 1.92
N ASN A 291 16.58 -5.42 1.25
CA ASN A 291 16.57 -5.02 -0.16
C ASN A 291 16.39 -3.50 -0.39
N GLY A 292 16.26 -2.67 0.66
CA GLY A 292 16.08 -1.22 0.53
C GLY A 292 17.41 -0.49 0.29
N HIS A 293 17.83 -0.34 -0.97
CA HIS A 293 19.03 0.45 -1.30
C HIS A 293 18.89 1.19 -2.63
N PHE A 294 19.53 2.36 -2.75
CA PHE A 294 19.54 3.18 -3.97
C PHE A 294 20.06 2.44 -5.22
N TRP A 295 20.76 1.31 -5.04
CA TRP A 295 21.38 0.56 -6.11
C TRP A 295 20.39 -0.19 -7.03
N ARG A 296 19.25 -0.61 -6.48
CA ARG A 296 18.16 -1.25 -7.22
C ARG A 296 16.88 -0.48 -7.01
N LYS A 297 16.01 -0.47 -8.02
CA LYS A 297 14.70 0.14 -7.89
C LYS A 297 13.86 -0.71 -6.93
N SER A 298 13.69 -0.24 -5.69
CA SER A 298 12.66 -0.78 -4.80
C SER A 298 11.31 -0.26 -5.29
N GLN A 299 10.38 -1.17 -5.62
CA GLN A 299 9.03 -0.78 -6.02
C GLN A 299 8.21 -0.20 -4.86
N SER A 300 8.73 -0.27 -3.63
CA SER A 300 8.18 0.42 -2.46
C SER A 300 8.34 1.94 -2.45
N PHE A 301 9.05 2.53 -3.43
CA PHE A 301 9.24 3.99 -3.54
C PHE A 301 8.23 4.66 -4.48
N SER A 302 7.09 4.02 -4.79
CA SER A 302 5.92 4.81 -5.14
C SER A 302 5.56 5.59 -3.88
N ARG A 303 5.54 6.92 -3.98
CA ARG A 303 5.04 7.78 -2.92
C ARG A 303 3.62 7.31 -2.62
N THR A 304 3.45 6.49 -1.56
CA THR A 304 2.21 6.44 -0.79
C THR A 304 2.06 7.82 -0.17
N ARG A 305 1.64 8.79 -1.00
CA ARG A 305 0.99 10.00 -0.58
C ARG A 305 -0.20 9.50 0.19
N ARG A 306 -0.03 9.33 1.51
CA ARG A 306 -1.03 8.92 2.51
C ARG A 306 -2.27 8.37 1.81
N GLU A 307 -2.30 7.06 1.59
CA GLU A 307 -3.57 6.36 1.45
C GLU A 307 -4.39 6.84 2.65
N ARG A 308 -5.25 7.85 2.41
CA ARG A 308 -6.45 8.01 3.19
C ARG A 308 -7.09 6.64 3.02
N HIS A 309 -7.14 5.89 4.12
CA HIS A 309 -7.91 4.67 4.24
C HIS A 309 -9.33 4.97 3.77
N VAL A 310 -9.56 4.87 2.47
CA VAL A 310 -10.84 4.48 1.92
C VAL A 310 -10.71 2.98 1.89
N SER A 311 -11.31 2.34 2.89
CA SER A 311 -11.37 0.90 3.08
C SER A 311 -11.90 0.22 1.82
N SER A 312 -11.01 -0.05 0.87
CA SER A 312 -11.20 -1.05 -0.18
C SER A 312 -10.38 -2.29 0.19
N SER A 313 -10.64 -2.79 1.39
CA SER A 313 -10.49 -4.22 1.68
C SER A 313 -11.79 -4.91 1.30
N ARG A 314 -12.18 -4.84 0.01
CA ARG A 314 -13.17 -5.76 -0.52
C ARG A 314 -12.46 -7.07 -0.76
N SER A 315 -12.41 -7.87 0.30
CA SER A 315 -12.12 -9.30 0.15
C SER A 315 -13.16 -9.90 -0.79
N SER A 316 -12.65 -10.73 -1.68
CA SER A 316 -13.34 -11.41 -2.77
C SER A 316 -14.38 -12.38 -2.22
N LEU A 317 -15.63 -11.95 -2.10
CA LEU A 317 -16.80 -12.83 -2.07
C LEU A 317 -17.84 -12.26 -3.02
N GLN A 318 -17.65 -12.52 -4.32
CA GLN A 318 -18.71 -12.38 -5.31
C GLN A 318 -19.75 -13.47 -5.06
N HIS A 319 -20.79 -13.17 -4.28
CA HIS A 319 -22.10 -13.76 -4.53
C HIS A 319 -22.90 -12.75 -5.36
N SER A 320 -23.14 -13.11 -6.61
CA SER A 320 -23.94 -12.35 -7.55
C SER A 320 -25.36 -12.15 -7.01
N ILE A 321 -25.69 -10.94 -6.58
CA ILE A 321 -27.07 -10.50 -6.40
C ILE A 321 -27.31 -9.39 -7.40
N SER A 322 -28.01 -9.74 -8.49
CA SER A 322 -28.55 -8.80 -9.46
C SER A 322 -29.61 -7.95 -8.76
N ILE A 323 -29.36 -6.65 -8.63
CA ILE A 323 -30.35 -5.69 -8.14
C ILE A 323 -31.08 -5.13 -9.35
N ASP A 324 -32.24 -5.71 -9.66
CA ASP A 324 -33.23 -5.04 -10.51
C ASP A 324 -34.09 -4.12 -9.64
N GLN A 325 -34.12 -2.84 -10.01
CA GLN A 325 -35.10 -1.88 -9.52
C GLN A 325 -36.48 -2.27 -10.04
N ALA A 326 -37.41 -2.66 -9.16
CA ALA A 326 -38.83 -2.69 -9.50
C ALA A 326 -39.74 -2.41 -8.30
N SER A 327 -40.72 -1.56 -8.60
CA SER A 327 -41.79 -1.00 -7.82
C SER A 327 -42.72 -2.04 -7.18
N ALA A 328 -43.43 -1.62 -6.13
CA ALA A 328 -44.47 -2.34 -5.39
C ALA A 328 -45.46 -3.15 -6.25
N SER A 329 -45.70 -4.41 -5.88
CA SER A 329 -47.03 -5.04 -5.70
C SER A 329 -46.86 -6.52 -5.36
N GLY A 330 -47.65 -7.01 -4.41
CA GLY A 330 -47.58 -8.38 -3.90
C GLY A 330 -47.97 -9.43 -4.93
N ASN A 331 -47.26 -10.57 -4.87
CA ASN A 331 -47.79 -11.89 -5.19
C ASN A 331 -46.91 -12.94 -4.50
N GLU A 332 -47.58 -13.92 -3.90
CA GLU A 332 -47.02 -15.03 -3.13
C GLU A 332 -46.16 -15.97 -4.00
N LEU A 333 -45.02 -16.41 -3.45
CA LEU A 333 -44.16 -17.43 -4.04
C LEU A 333 -44.56 -18.83 -3.54
N PRO A 334 -44.44 -19.88 -4.37
CA PRO A 334 -44.87 -21.23 -4.00
C PRO A 334 -43.83 -21.99 -3.16
N ASP A 335 -44.39 -22.81 -2.29
CA ASP A 335 -43.79 -23.76 -1.34
C ASP A 335 -42.79 -24.73 -1.98
N CYS A 336 -41.55 -24.74 -1.46
CA CYS A 336 -40.54 -25.76 -1.71
C CYS A 336 -40.09 -26.34 -0.36
N GLY A 337 -40.43 -27.61 -0.13
CA GLY A 337 -40.24 -28.34 1.12
C GLY A 337 -38.78 -28.57 1.56
N PRO A 338 -38.59 -29.17 2.75
CA PRO A 338 -37.39 -29.04 3.54
C PRO A 338 -36.27 -29.93 2.98
N SER A 339 -35.15 -29.29 2.62
CA SER A 339 -33.89 -29.99 2.40
C SER A 339 -32.97 -29.64 3.57
N ASP A 340 -32.51 -30.66 4.28
CA ASP A 340 -31.69 -30.57 5.48
C ASP A 340 -30.50 -29.61 5.34
N ILE A 341 -30.51 -28.51 6.11
CA ILE A 341 -29.40 -27.54 6.22
C ILE A 341 -28.58 -27.89 7.48
N PRO A 342 -27.25 -28.01 7.41
CA PRO A 342 -26.41 -28.13 8.61
C PRO A 342 -26.36 -26.79 9.37
N ASP A 343 -26.40 -26.85 10.70
CA ASP A 343 -26.45 -25.73 11.68
C ASP A 343 -25.86 -24.39 11.22
N ILE A 344 -26.74 -23.41 11.05
CA ILE A 344 -26.52 -22.02 10.62
C ILE A 344 -26.21 -21.13 11.84
N ASN A 345 -25.00 -21.20 12.41
CA ASN A 345 -24.65 -20.25 13.50
C ASN A 345 -23.26 -19.59 13.38
N LEU A 346 -22.33 -20.14 12.57
CA LEU A 346 -21.00 -19.53 12.40
C LEU A 346 -21.01 -18.27 11.51
N ASP A 347 -21.85 -18.24 10.47
CA ASP A 347 -21.86 -17.14 9.50
C ASP A 347 -22.49 -15.88 10.12
N THR A 348 -23.56 -16.02 10.89
CA THR A 348 -24.27 -14.89 11.52
C THR A 348 -23.39 -14.14 12.53
N GLU A 349 -22.63 -14.86 13.36
CA GLU A 349 -21.72 -14.25 14.33
C GLU A 349 -20.54 -13.55 13.64
N PHE A 350 -20.02 -14.10 12.54
CA PHE A 350 -18.98 -13.46 11.74
C PHE A 350 -19.42 -12.11 11.16
N TYR A 351 -20.61 -12.07 10.55
CA TYR A 351 -21.15 -10.82 9.98
C TYR A 351 -21.51 -9.79 11.06
N TYR A 352 -22.04 -10.23 12.20
CA TYR A 352 -22.32 -9.34 13.32
C TYR A 352 -21.04 -8.74 13.93
N ASN A 353 -19.98 -9.54 14.09
CA ASN A 353 -18.69 -9.05 14.56
C ASN A 353 -18.02 -8.09 13.56
N ALA A 354 -18.11 -8.35 12.26
CA ALA A 354 -17.64 -7.45 11.22
C ALA A 354 -18.38 -6.10 11.27
N PHE A 355 -19.71 -6.15 11.39
CA PHE A 355 -20.56 -4.97 11.59
C PHE A 355 -20.13 -4.18 12.84
N LEU A 356 -20.04 -4.82 14.01
CA LEU A 356 -19.66 -4.17 15.27
C LEU A 356 -18.30 -3.46 15.16
N LYS A 357 -17.32 -4.10 14.53
CA LYS A 357 -16.00 -3.51 14.34
C LYS A 357 -16.07 -2.23 13.51
N GLU A 358 -16.78 -2.25 12.38
CA GLU A 358 -16.93 -1.08 11.51
C GLU A 358 -17.62 0.08 12.24
N ILE A 359 -18.73 -0.18 12.92
CA ILE A 359 -19.48 0.89 13.60
C ILE A 359 -18.75 1.41 14.85
N CYS A 360 -17.96 0.59 15.55
CA CYS A 360 -17.08 1.03 16.63
C CYS A 360 -16.01 2.00 16.11
N GLU A 361 -15.40 1.70 14.96
CA GLU A 361 -14.43 2.58 14.31
C GLU A 361 -15.09 3.91 13.88
N SER A 362 -16.24 3.87 13.20
CA SER A 362 -17.01 5.06 12.80
C SER A 362 -17.43 5.95 13.98
N MET A 363 -17.92 5.36 15.07
CA MET A 363 -18.29 6.11 16.28
C MET A 363 -17.07 6.74 16.96
N LYS A 364 -15.94 6.03 16.99
CA LYS A 364 -14.69 6.55 17.56
C LYS A 364 -14.15 7.72 16.74
N ASP A 365 -14.14 7.61 15.42
CA ASP A 365 -13.72 8.69 14.53
C ASP A 365 -14.62 9.92 14.68
N THR A 366 -15.93 9.70 14.78
CA THR A 366 -16.89 10.78 15.06
C THR A 366 -16.61 11.44 16.40
N PHE A 367 -16.34 10.66 17.45
CA PHE A 367 -16.01 11.17 18.79
C PHE A 367 -14.71 12.01 18.81
N GLU A 368 -13.68 11.59 18.08
CA GLU A 368 -12.40 12.29 18.00
C GLU A 368 -12.45 13.56 17.13
N SER A 369 -13.49 13.70 16.30
CA SER A 369 -13.68 14.88 15.44
C SER A 369 -14.07 16.15 16.22
N GLU A 370 -13.61 17.31 15.74
CA GLU A 370 -13.99 18.62 16.30
C GLU A 370 -15.47 18.96 16.10
N ASN A 371 -16.13 18.30 15.13
CA ASN A 371 -17.52 18.54 14.72
C ASN A 371 -18.50 17.46 15.23
N ARG A 372 -18.14 16.67 16.25
CA ARG A 372 -18.91 15.49 16.70
C ARG A 372 -20.37 15.72 17.10
N SER A 373 -20.76 16.96 17.35
CA SER A 373 -22.11 17.36 17.76
C SER A 373 -22.90 18.07 16.66
N THR A 374 -22.33 18.24 15.46
CA THR A 374 -23.03 18.89 14.34
C THR A 374 -24.02 17.91 13.70
N ALA A 375 -25.08 18.46 13.10
CA ALA A 375 -26.07 17.65 12.39
C ALA A 375 -25.43 16.84 11.24
N ASP A 376 -24.42 17.40 10.56
CA ASP A 376 -23.72 16.74 9.46
C ASP A 376 -22.92 15.53 9.94
N ALA A 377 -22.20 15.66 11.08
CA ALA A 377 -21.45 14.54 11.65
C ALA A 377 -22.37 13.39 12.04
N ILE A 378 -23.50 13.69 12.69
CA ILE A 378 -24.48 12.68 13.09
C ILE A 378 -25.21 12.06 11.89
N ASN A 379 -25.43 12.82 10.82
CA ASN A 379 -25.99 12.30 9.58
C ASN A 379 -25.02 11.37 8.86
N ASN A 380 -23.74 11.75 8.77
CA ASN A 380 -22.70 10.91 8.18
C ASN A 380 -22.55 9.59 8.96
N LEU A 381 -22.45 9.66 10.29
CA LEU A 381 -22.39 8.47 11.15
C LEU A 381 -23.62 7.56 10.94
N SER A 382 -24.81 8.15 10.83
CA SER A 382 -26.04 7.38 10.56
C SER A 382 -26.02 6.71 9.18
N VAL A 383 -25.43 7.35 8.16
CA VAL A 383 -25.26 6.76 6.84
C VAL A 383 -24.28 5.59 6.90
N GLU A 384 -23.14 5.76 7.57
CA GLU A 384 -22.13 4.70 7.75
C GLU A 384 -22.70 3.47 8.48
N ILE A 385 -23.44 3.68 9.58
CA ILE A 385 -24.12 2.61 10.32
C ILE A 385 -25.12 1.87 9.41
N ASN A 386 -25.92 2.60 8.63
CA ASN A 386 -26.89 1.99 7.72
C ASN A 386 -26.23 1.25 6.55
N CYS A 387 -25.11 1.77 6.03
CA CYS A 387 -24.31 1.08 5.02
C CYS A 387 -23.74 -0.23 5.58
N SER A 388 -23.18 -0.22 6.79
CA SER A 388 -22.65 -1.43 7.44
C SER A 388 -23.76 -2.45 7.74
N LYS A 389 -24.94 -1.98 8.18
CA LYS A 389 -26.13 -2.83 8.34
C LYS A 389 -26.49 -3.56 7.04
N LEU A 390 -26.54 -2.83 5.91
CA LEU A 390 -26.88 -3.40 4.61
C LEU A 390 -25.80 -4.34 4.08
N ALA A 391 -24.53 -4.03 4.31
CA ALA A 391 -23.41 -4.86 3.87
C ALA A 391 -23.35 -6.20 4.61
N ASN A 392 -23.67 -6.20 5.91
CA ASN A 392 -23.59 -7.38 6.77
C ASN A 392 -24.95 -8.07 7.01
N GLY A 393 -26.03 -7.58 6.41
CA GLY A 393 -27.36 -8.20 6.52
C GLY A 393 -27.96 -8.20 7.93
N ILE A 394 -27.67 -7.16 8.73
CA ILE A 394 -28.00 -7.13 10.17
C ILE A 394 -29.50 -6.84 10.41
N SER A 395 -30.10 -7.58 11.34
CA SER A 395 -31.50 -7.39 11.75
C SER A 395 -31.72 -6.03 12.42
N PRO A 396 -32.95 -5.49 12.46
CA PRO A 396 -33.23 -4.23 13.15
C PRO A 396 -32.91 -4.27 14.66
N GLU A 397 -33.12 -5.42 15.31
CA GLU A 397 -32.87 -5.62 16.73
C GLU A 397 -31.36 -5.66 17.03
N ASP A 398 -30.59 -6.46 16.30
CA ASP A 398 -29.14 -6.55 16.41
C ASP A 398 -28.45 -5.23 16.07
N LEU A 399 -28.99 -4.49 15.09
CA LEU A 399 -28.54 -3.14 14.76
C LEU A 399 -28.66 -2.21 15.97
N SER A 400 -29.82 -2.22 16.65
CA SER A 400 -30.04 -1.35 17.80
C SER A 400 -29.15 -1.74 18.99
N ARG A 401 -28.97 -3.03 19.26
CA ARG A 401 -28.05 -3.54 20.28
C ARG A 401 -26.60 -3.13 19.97
N GLY A 402 -26.15 -3.34 18.73
CA GLY A 402 -24.80 -3.06 18.30
C GLY A 402 -24.45 -1.57 18.27
N VAL A 403 -25.40 -0.70 17.91
CA VAL A 403 -25.23 0.76 17.97
C VAL A 403 -24.94 1.21 19.40
N PHE A 404 -25.67 0.73 20.40
CA PHE A 404 -25.38 1.09 21.79
C PHE A 404 -24.10 0.43 22.31
N ALA A 405 -23.85 -0.85 21.96
CA ALA A 405 -22.63 -1.56 22.30
C ALA A 405 -21.37 -0.83 21.81
N SER A 406 -21.46 -0.21 20.64
CA SER A 406 -20.37 0.60 20.07
C SER A 406 -20.17 1.92 20.81
N PHE A 407 -21.26 2.54 21.28
CA PHE A 407 -21.19 3.75 22.10
C PHE A 407 -20.51 3.49 23.45
N ILE A 408 -20.87 2.41 24.15
CA ILE A 408 -20.24 2.03 25.43
C ILE A 408 -18.79 1.55 25.27
N SER A 409 -18.37 1.22 24.05
CA SER A 409 -16.98 0.86 23.72
C SER A 409 -16.06 2.08 23.52
N LEU A 410 -16.61 3.30 23.55
CA LEU A 410 -15.84 4.52 23.36
C LEU A 410 -14.83 4.78 24.51
N PRO A 411 -13.74 5.52 24.25
CA PRO A 411 -12.70 5.80 25.26
C PRO A 411 -13.19 6.31 26.62
N PRO A 412 -14.25 7.14 26.72
CA PRO A 412 -14.78 7.63 28.00
C PRO A 412 -15.22 6.55 28.99
N PHE A 413 -15.59 5.36 28.51
CA PHE A 413 -16.10 4.26 29.35
C PHE A 413 -14.98 3.44 30.03
N LYS A 414 -13.71 3.83 29.85
CA LYS A 414 -12.57 3.19 30.54
C LYS A 414 -12.42 3.61 32.01
N THR A 415 -13.07 4.69 32.44
CA THR A 415 -13.01 5.15 33.84
C THR A 415 -14.31 5.80 34.29
N THR A 416 -14.73 5.54 35.53
CA THR A 416 -15.90 6.18 36.15
C THR A 416 -15.76 7.70 36.30
N LYS A 417 -14.53 8.22 36.28
CA LYS A 417 -14.24 9.67 36.40
C LYS A 417 -14.75 10.51 35.22
N GLN A 418 -15.05 9.88 34.08
CA GLN A 418 -15.47 10.56 32.85
C GLN A 418 -17.00 10.60 32.67
N LEU A 419 -17.78 10.32 33.72
CA LEU A 419 -19.24 10.34 33.69
C LEU A 419 -19.83 11.64 33.10
N ALA A 420 -19.27 12.81 33.45
CA ALA A 420 -19.74 14.09 32.92
C ALA A 420 -19.57 14.20 31.39
N LEU A 421 -18.48 13.65 30.84
CA LEU A 421 -18.25 13.60 29.41
C LEU A 421 -19.21 12.61 28.73
N ILE A 422 -19.45 11.46 29.34
CA ILE A 422 -20.40 10.46 28.83
C ILE A 422 -21.82 11.05 28.73
N LYS A 423 -22.31 11.68 29.81
CA LYS A 423 -23.63 12.36 29.80
C LYS A 423 -23.69 13.44 28.72
N LYS A 424 -22.62 14.24 28.58
CA LYS A 424 -22.53 15.27 27.53
C LYS A 424 -22.60 14.67 26.12
N LEU A 425 -21.84 13.61 25.84
CA LEU A 425 -21.85 12.92 24.54
C LEU A 425 -23.23 12.32 24.24
N PHE A 426 -23.86 11.72 25.24
CA PHE A 426 -25.19 11.15 25.09
C PHE A 426 -26.23 12.21 24.66
N ILE A 427 -26.15 13.42 25.23
CA ILE A 427 -27.00 14.55 24.84
C ILE A 427 -26.63 15.08 23.44
N GLU A 428 -25.33 15.24 23.14
CA GLU A 428 -24.84 15.67 21.82
C GLU A 428 -25.34 14.72 20.71
N TRP A 429 -25.39 13.42 20.98
CA TRP A 429 -25.78 12.38 20.02
C TRP A 429 -27.28 12.03 20.07
N LYS A 430 -28.10 12.80 20.81
CA LYS A 430 -29.56 12.65 20.86
C LYS A 430 -30.25 12.49 19.49
N PRO A 431 -29.83 13.23 18.42
CA PRO A 431 -30.42 13.04 17.09
C PRO A 431 -30.14 11.65 16.48
N LEU A 432 -29.01 11.01 16.85
CA LEU A 432 -28.69 9.64 16.43
C LEU A 432 -29.63 8.65 17.11
N TRP A 433 -29.80 8.78 18.42
CA TRP A 433 -30.64 7.90 19.23
C TRP A 433 -32.09 7.85 18.76
N LYS A 434 -32.67 9.01 18.40
CA LYS A 434 -34.03 9.10 17.83
C LYS A 434 -34.21 8.33 16.53
N LYS A 435 -33.13 8.00 15.79
CA LYS A 435 -33.22 7.21 14.57
C LYS A 435 -33.33 5.71 14.86
N TYR A 436 -32.66 5.21 15.90
CA TYR A 436 -32.51 3.78 16.15
C TYR A 436 -33.44 3.23 17.26
N TYR A 437 -33.83 4.04 18.24
CA TYR A 437 -34.67 3.60 19.37
C TYR A 437 -36.04 4.27 19.33
N LYS A 438 -36.99 3.67 18.61
CA LYS A 438 -38.34 4.23 18.40
C LYS A 438 -39.43 3.41 19.08
N ASN A 439 -39.47 2.10 18.80
CA ASN A 439 -40.41 1.16 19.40
C ASN A 439 -39.85 0.55 20.68
N HIS A 440 -40.72 -0.14 21.42
CA HIS A 440 -40.38 -0.86 22.65
C HIS A 440 -39.22 -1.85 22.43
N ASP A 441 -39.27 -2.66 21.37
CA ASP A 441 -38.27 -3.71 21.12
C ASP A 441 -36.86 -3.13 20.93
N ASN A 442 -36.69 -2.06 20.14
CA ASN A 442 -35.36 -1.46 19.97
C ASN A 442 -34.87 -0.82 21.27
N LYS A 443 -35.77 -0.19 22.05
CA LYS A 443 -35.44 0.37 23.37
C LYS A 443 -35.02 -0.74 24.35
N LEU A 444 -35.63 -1.92 24.27
CA LEU A 444 -35.23 -3.09 25.06
C LEU A 444 -33.84 -3.61 24.67
N GLN A 445 -33.51 -3.62 23.37
CA GLN A 445 -32.17 -3.98 22.89
C GLN A 445 -31.08 -3.02 23.38
N LEU A 446 -31.41 -1.75 23.63
CA LEU A 446 -30.52 -0.80 24.29
C LEU A 446 -30.17 -1.27 25.72
N CYS A 447 -31.17 -1.72 26.49
CA CYS A 447 -30.97 -2.23 27.83
C CYS A 447 -30.08 -3.48 27.83
N HIS A 448 -30.32 -4.42 26.91
CA HIS A 448 -29.48 -5.60 26.74
C HIS A 448 -28.03 -5.27 26.34
N ALA A 449 -27.80 -4.23 25.53
CA ALA A 449 -26.44 -3.80 25.22
C ALA A 449 -25.68 -3.28 26.45
N ILE A 450 -26.36 -2.60 27.38
CA ILE A 450 -25.76 -2.14 28.64
C ILE A 450 -25.50 -3.32 29.57
N GLU A 451 -26.42 -4.28 29.61
CA GLU A 451 -26.28 -5.54 30.33
C GLU A 451 -25.01 -6.28 29.89
N ASP A 452 -24.85 -6.57 28.59
CA ASP A 452 -23.68 -7.23 28.03
C ASP A 452 -22.39 -6.48 28.39
N GLY A 453 -22.39 -5.16 28.16
CA GLY A 453 -21.23 -4.33 28.46
C GLY A 453 -20.85 -4.30 29.93
N ALA A 454 -21.82 -4.42 30.85
CA ALA A 454 -21.56 -4.50 32.28
C ALA A 454 -21.09 -5.89 32.74
N LEU A 455 -21.52 -6.96 32.05
CA LEU A 455 -20.98 -8.30 32.28
C LEU A 455 -19.51 -8.38 31.83
N GLU A 456 -19.14 -7.67 30.75
CA GLU A 456 -17.77 -7.67 30.21
C GLU A 456 -16.83 -6.64 30.87
N ASN A 457 -17.36 -5.48 31.30
CA ASN A 457 -16.57 -4.35 31.80
C ASN A 457 -17.10 -3.83 33.15
N SER A 458 -16.29 -4.02 34.20
CA SER A 458 -16.61 -3.56 35.57
C SER A 458 -16.80 -2.05 35.70
N THR A 459 -16.22 -1.25 34.80
CA THR A 459 -16.43 0.20 34.76
C THR A 459 -17.81 0.54 34.22
N VAL A 460 -18.26 -0.14 33.15
CA VAL A 460 -19.61 0.02 32.60
C VAL A 460 -20.63 -0.39 33.65
N ARG A 461 -20.39 -1.51 34.35
CA ARG A 461 -21.24 -1.95 35.47
C ARG A 461 -21.36 -0.91 36.58
N ALA A 462 -20.24 -0.28 36.99
CA ALA A 462 -20.27 0.77 38.00
C ALA A 462 -21.00 2.05 37.53
N LEU A 463 -21.05 2.31 36.23
CA LEU A 463 -21.74 3.45 35.63
C LEU A 463 -23.21 3.15 35.27
N MET A 464 -23.61 1.88 35.27
CA MET A 464 -24.89 1.39 34.76
C MET A 464 -26.10 2.16 35.33
N PRO A 465 -26.26 2.36 36.66
CA PRO A 465 -27.39 3.14 37.18
C PRO A 465 -27.44 4.58 36.64
N GLN A 466 -26.28 5.21 36.41
CA GLN A 466 -26.20 6.56 35.87
C GLN A 466 -26.48 6.61 34.36
N LEU A 467 -26.20 5.53 33.63
CA LEU A 467 -26.56 5.40 32.23
C LEU A 467 -28.08 5.25 32.09
N PHE A 468 -28.69 4.34 32.87
CA PHE A 468 -30.14 4.15 32.87
C PHE A 468 -30.89 5.42 33.28
N MET A 469 -30.41 6.16 34.28
CA MET A 469 -30.96 7.48 34.61
C MET A 469 -30.84 8.46 33.43
N CYS A 470 -29.68 8.51 32.76
CA CYS A 470 -29.49 9.40 31.61
C CYS A 470 -30.40 9.03 30.42
N ILE A 471 -30.68 7.73 30.24
CA ILE A 471 -31.59 7.19 29.23
C ILE A 471 -33.02 7.57 29.56
N PHE A 472 -33.46 7.32 30.80
CA PHE A 472 -34.79 7.69 31.30
C PHE A 472 -35.08 9.19 31.12
N GLU A 473 -34.13 10.07 31.46
CA GLU A 473 -34.28 11.52 31.29
C GLU A 473 -34.37 11.99 29.82
N ASN A 474 -33.96 11.16 28.84
CA ASN A 474 -33.77 11.60 27.45
C ASN A 474 -34.59 10.85 26.40
N PHE A 475 -35.20 9.74 26.77
CA PHE A 475 -36.09 8.95 25.94
C PHE A 475 -37.48 8.87 26.59
N GLU A 476 -38.51 9.14 25.78
CA GLU A 476 -39.91 8.94 26.17
C GLU A 476 -40.20 7.43 26.36
N ASP A 477 -41.13 7.08 27.24
CA ASP A 477 -41.62 5.71 27.49
C ASP A 477 -40.52 4.67 27.79
N MET A 478 -39.47 5.04 28.53
CA MET A 478 -38.41 4.10 28.94
C MET A 478 -38.73 3.32 30.22
N GLU A 479 -39.67 3.80 31.01
CA GLU A 479 -40.00 3.24 32.33
C GLU A 479 -40.40 1.76 32.26
N GLN A 480 -41.46 1.46 31.52
CA GLN A 480 -41.95 0.09 31.29
C GLN A 480 -40.91 -0.80 30.58
N VAL A 481 -40.05 -0.21 29.74
CA VAL A 481 -38.94 -0.93 29.08
C VAL A 481 -37.88 -1.36 30.09
N ILE A 482 -37.52 -0.48 31.03
CA ILE A 482 -36.51 -0.77 32.06
C ILE A 482 -37.05 -1.80 33.06
N ILE A 483 -38.33 -1.68 33.45
CA ILE A 483 -38.99 -2.63 34.36
C ILE A 483 -39.05 -4.02 33.69
N SER A 484 -39.54 -4.10 32.45
CA SER A 484 -39.62 -5.37 31.72
C SER A 484 -38.24 -6.01 31.47
N TRP A 485 -37.21 -5.21 31.19
CA TRP A 485 -35.83 -5.68 31.13
C TRP A 485 -35.36 -6.24 32.49
N PHE A 486 -35.56 -5.50 33.58
CA PHE A 486 -35.12 -5.92 34.91
C PHE A 486 -35.80 -7.22 35.38
N ASP A 487 -37.08 -7.38 35.06
CA ASP A 487 -37.83 -8.60 35.34
C ASP A 487 -37.32 -9.79 34.53
N SER A 488 -36.84 -9.56 33.31
CA SER A 488 -36.28 -10.61 32.45
C SER A 488 -34.92 -11.17 32.92
N LEU A 489 -34.22 -10.46 33.83
CA LEU A 489 -32.90 -10.89 34.31
C LEU A 489 -32.94 -12.23 35.09
N PRO A 490 -31.92 -13.08 35.04
CA PRO A 490 -31.84 -14.26 35.91
C PRO A 490 -31.84 -13.88 37.40
N GLN A 491 -32.43 -14.72 38.28
CA GLN A 491 -32.51 -14.43 39.73
C GLN A 491 -31.14 -14.33 40.41
N ASP A 492 -30.14 -15.03 39.87
CA ASP A 492 -28.74 -15.05 40.31
C ASP A 492 -27.85 -14.02 39.60
N SER A 493 -28.45 -13.13 38.79
CA SER A 493 -27.70 -12.10 38.08
C SER A 493 -27.00 -11.13 39.03
N ILE A 494 -25.71 -10.91 38.77
CA ILE A 494 -24.89 -9.94 39.50
C ILE A 494 -25.37 -8.50 39.30
N ILE A 495 -26.15 -8.22 38.24
CA ILE A 495 -26.67 -6.88 37.91
C ILE A 495 -27.91 -6.53 38.74
N ARG A 496 -28.75 -7.52 39.09
CA ARG A 496 -29.98 -7.31 39.87
C ARG A 496 -29.76 -6.47 41.15
N PRO A 497 -28.80 -6.77 42.04
CA PRO A 497 -28.59 -5.97 43.24
C PRO A 497 -28.08 -4.54 42.97
N ASP A 498 -27.34 -4.33 41.88
CA ASP A 498 -26.80 -3.02 41.52
C ASP A 498 -27.89 -2.07 40.99
N MET A 499 -28.94 -2.64 40.37
CA MET A 499 -30.07 -1.90 39.78
C MET A 499 -31.32 -1.88 40.67
N ALA A 500 -31.43 -2.73 41.69
CA ALA A 500 -32.62 -2.88 42.53
C ALA A 500 -33.15 -1.54 43.09
N LYS A 501 -32.27 -0.70 43.66
CA LYS A 501 -32.66 0.61 44.21
C LYS A 501 -33.14 1.60 43.15
N PHE A 502 -32.64 1.47 41.92
CA PHE A 502 -33.04 2.35 40.82
C PHE A 502 -34.40 1.94 40.26
N VAL A 503 -34.66 0.63 40.17
CA VAL A 503 -35.95 0.10 39.70
C VAL A 503 -37.04 0.28 40.76
N GLU A 504 -36.73 0.11 42.05
CA GLU A 504 -37.64 0.42 43.16
C GLU A 504 -38.06 1.90 43.12
N TRP A 505 -37.12 2.82 42.90
CA TRP A 505 -37.43 4.24 42.68
C TRP A 505 -38.34 4.49 41.47
N LEU A 506 -38.16 3.76 40.36
CA LEU A 506 -39.04 3.86 39.19
C LEU A 506 -40.46 3.36 39.47
N MET A 507 -40.62 2.36 40.34
CA MET A 507 -41.94 1.82 40.72
C MET A 507 -42.66 2.69 41.77
N GLU A 508 -41.93 3.35 42.67
CA GLU A 508 -42.50 4.26 43.67
C GLU A 508 -43.10 5.54 43.04
N ASP A 509 -42.55 6.05 41.94
CA ASP A 509 -43.12 7.18 41.19
C ASP A 509 -44.46 6.83 40.50
N GLU A 510 -44.81 5.53 40.33
CA GLU A 510 -46.06 5.07 39.71
C GLU A 510 -47.25 5.10 40.72
N ASP A 511 -46.98 4.90 42.01
CA ASP A 511 -48.00 4.80 43.07
C ASP A 511 -48.47 6.17 43.63
N GLU A 512 -47.77 7.30 43.34
CA GLU A 512 -48.17 8.66 43.78
C GLU A 512 -49.11 9.38 42.76
N GLY A 513 -49.51 8.73 41.66
CA GLY A 513 -50.28 9.35 40.56
C GLY A 513 -51.80 9.13 40.55
N ASP A 514 -52.34 8.30 41.45
CA ASP A 514 -53.75 7.85 41.43
C ASP A 514 -54.54 8.20 42.73
N GLU A 515 -54.25 9.34 43.37
CA GLU A 515 -55.10 9.92 44.42
C GLU A 515 -55.37 11.41 44.12
N ASP A 516 -56.40 11.72 43.32
CA ASP A 516 -57.30 12.89 43.45
C ASP A 516 -58.20 13.03 42.21
N ASP A 517 -59.43 12.51 42.28
CA ASP A 517 -60.66 13.16 41.79
C ASP A 517 -61.86 12.21 41.96
N ASP A 518 -62.50 12.24 43.12
CA ASP A 518 -63.93 11.95 43.27
C ASP A 518 -64.38 12.47 44.65
N ASP A 519 -64.77 13.74 44.71
CA ASP A 519 -65.77 14.23 45.68
C ASP A 519 -66.23 15.66 45.31
N GLU A 520 -67.22 15.75 44.40
CA GLU A 520 -68.24 16.81 44.46
C GLU A 520 -69.50 16.42 43.64
N GLU A 521 -70.51 15.87 44.31
CA GLU A 521 -71.93 16.19 44.04
C GLU A 521 -72.80 15.80 45.26
N ASP A 522 -73.31 16.81 45.99
CA ASP A 522 -74.74 16.94 46.36
C ASP A 522 -74.96 18.04 47.45
N ALA A 523 -75.38 19.24 47.01
CA ALA A 523 -76.54 20.02 47.53
C ALA A 523 -76.57 21.48 47.04
#